data_AF-A0A9X8UI07-F1
#
_entry.id   AF-A0A9X8UI07-F1
#
_cell.length_a   1.000
_cell.length_b   1.000
_cell.length_c   1.000
_cell.angle_alpha   90.00
_cell.angle_beta   90.00
_cell.angle_gamma   90.00
#
_symmetry.space_group_name_H-M   'P 1'
#
loop_
_entity.id
_entity.type
_entity.pdbx_description
1 polymer ?
#
loop_
_entity_poly.entity_id
_entity_poly.type
_entity_poly.pdbx_seq_one_letter_code
_entity_poly.pdbx_strand_id
1 'polypeptide(L)'
;MIKRFVCVAQAAALLALTGVPALAQGETLGLSLRSATSTRAGSDGSLPQRGFEITFTGSARAKDYTFTLKEKDSGAALGTVDAAKGDSGVFLPADYDIAAPKSYLLEVTANVDPQRAGFERPHTVSREFEAPFSCGCPSGTAGGFLYGDGETVPFAVASPQQLQHVNAHLDKKFVQMADLDLGGYANWTPLGGNSQDSFTGTYDGNGYTVSGLTCTGRDRSGLFGAIEGATVQNLGVVGANLSTPRGMAGAIAAGCYDSALRRCFALGGQFVATVQTAENPQSSAGGLVSQPMNSTVEDCYAAGITLQACYAGGLAGSFSSHAGPDYSTVRRCYAIPYSVKAYGTNYAGTINGSMNDLCVIDGIGYQNITDPSLPALSYIRTVSGITNSNSSAISGIYEVAAGQQDTFSFLSPGGAASAWEWGSADITGLGTVAVPVLKVFSGHPYTLSGVNA
;
A
#
# COMPACT_ATOMS: atom_id res chain seq x y z
N MET A 1 18.43 31.13 -68.63
CA MET A 1 18.93 29.74 -68.78
C MET A 1 19.60 29.37 -67.46
N ILE A 2 18.94 28.68 -66.54
CA ILE A 2 18.75 27.21 -66.51
C ILE A 2 20.02 26.48 -66.00
N LYS A 3 19.94 26.03 -64.74
CA LYS A 3 20.36 24.69 -64.20
C LYS A 3 21.88 24.48 -63.97
N ARG A 4 22.39 23.78 -62.92
CA ARG A 4 21.79 22.83 -61.93
C ARG A 4 22.86 22.34 -60.90
N PHE A 5 22.41 22.06 -59.65
CA PHE A 5 22.72 20.90 -58.75
C PHE A 5 24.13 20.75 -58.09
N VAL A 6 24.37 20.28 -56.84
CA VAL A 6 23.65 19.50 -55.77
C VAL A 6 24.43 19.56 -54.41
N CYS A 7 23.71 19.42 -53.28
CA CYS A 7 24.04 18.86 -51.93
C CYS A 7 24.68 19.65 -50.75
N VAL A 8 23.90 19.67 -49.64
CA VAL A 8 24.18 19.23 -48.24
C VAL A 8 24.67 20.25 -47.17
N ALA A 9 23.73 20.49 -46.23
CA ALA A 9 23.79 20.62 -44.76
C ALA A 9 24.67 21.64 -44.01
N GLN A 10 23.98 22.31 -43.05
CA GLN A 10 24.41 22.79 -41.72
C GLN A 10 25.63 23.70 -41.59
N ALA A 11 25.42 24.95 -41.13
CA ALA A 11 25.81 25.41 -39.79
C ALA A 11 25.68 26.95 -39.65
N ALA A 12 25.38 27.33 -38.41
CA ALA A 12 25.20 28.66 -37.83
C ALA A 12 26.13 29.79 -38.30
N ALA A 13 25.57 31.00 -38.40
CA ALA A 13 26.07 32.25 -37.76
C ALA A 13 25.40 33.50 -38.37
N LEU A 14 24.76 34.33 -37.54
CA LEU A 14 24.74 35.82 -37.58
C LEU A 14 23.81 36.30 -36.44
N LEU A 15 24.35 36.82 -35.32
CA LEU A 15 24.50 38.26 -34.97
C LEU A 15 23.16 39.02 -34.87
N ALA A 16 22.90 39.93 -33.94
CA ALA A 16 23.55 40.48 -32.75
C ALA A 16 22.54 41.50 -32.16
N LEU A 17 22.48 41.71 -30.83
CA LEU A 17 22.01 42.97 -30.23
C LEU A 17 22.45 43.08 -28.76
N THR A 18 23.50 43.87 -28.58
CA THR A 18 23.88 44.77 -27.48
C THR A 18 23.12 44.71 -26.14
N GLY A 19 23.86 44.54 -25.04
CA GLY A 19 23.45 45.05 -23.71
C GLY A 19 23.52 44.09 -22.52
N VAL A 20 24.00 42.86 -22.67
CA VAL A 20 24.03 41.86 -21.57
C VAL A 20 25.44 41.30 -21.41
N PRO A 21 26.16 41.56 -20.30
CA PRO A 21 27.28 40.73 -19.93
C PRO A 21 26.78 39.53 -19.11
N ALA A 22 26.78 38.38 -19.79
CA ALA A 22 27.06 37.06 -19.27
C ALA A 22 26.22 36.54 -18.08
N LEU A 23 25.12 35.85 -18.40
CA LEU A 23 25.08 34.44 -18.03
C LEU A 23 26.02 33.74 -19.01
N ALA A 24 27.14 33.21 -18.52
CA ALA A 24 28.16 32.59 -19.35
C ALA A 24 27.53 31.52 -20.25
N GLN A 25 27.81 31.61 -21.55
CA GLN A 25 27.67 30.49 -22.47
C GLN A 25 28.50 29.33 -21.91
N GLY A 26 27.86 28.37 -21.25
CA GLY A 26 28.50 27.20 -20.65
C GLY A 26 28.25 26.99 -19.15
N GLU A 27 27.66 27.95 -18.42
CA GLU A 27 27.32 27.74 -17.00
C GLU A 27 25.84 27.38 -16.86
N THR A 28 25.55 26.10 -17.05
CA THR A 28 24.31 25.49 -16.61
C THR A 28 24.16 25.80 -15.12
N LEU A 29 23.17 26.61 -14.73
CA LEU A 29 22.69 26.65 -13.35
C LEU A 29 22.59 25.20 -12.87
N GLY A 30 23.47 24.79 -11.95
CA GLY A 30 23.58 23.43 -11.45
C GLY A 30 22.39 23.11 -10.55
N LEU A 31 21.22 22.97 -11.15
CA LEU A 31 20.00 22.55 -10.47
C LEU A 31 20.06 21.04 -10.33
N SER A 32 20.53 20.57 -9.18
CA SER A 32 20.17 19.24 -8.71
C SER A 32 18.88 19.41 -7.92
N LEU A 33 17.81 18.82 -8.43
CA LEU A 33 16.56 18.67 -7.71
C LEU A 33 16.56 17.26 -7.15
N ARG A 34 16.43 17.15 -5.84
CA ARG A 34 16.00 15.91 -5.20
C ARG A 34 14.70 16.21 -4.48
N SER A 35 13.77 15.27 -4.53
CA SER A 35 12.70 15.24 -3.54
C SER A 35 13.38 15.15 -2.16
N ALA A 36 13.02 16.06 -1.28
CA ALA A 36 13.60 16.14 0.05
C ALA A 36 12.49 16.27 1.07
N THR A 37 12.79 15.80 2.28
CA THR A 37 11.91 15.91 3.43
C THR A 37 12.53 16.88 4.42
N SER A 38 11.76 17.89 4.82
CA SER A 38 12.16 18.81 5.88
C SER A 38 11.36 18.50 7.13
N THR A 39 12.05 18.37 8.26
CA THR A 39 11.46 18.19 9.59
C THR A 39 10.85 19.49 10.12
N ARG A 40 9.86 20.06 9.40
CA ARG A 40 8.81 20.81 10.11
C ARG A 40 7.79 19.80 10.59
N ALA A 41 8.12 19.19 11.72
CA ALA A 41 7.23 18.31 12.46
C ALA A 41 5.96 19.08 12.83
N GLY A 42 4.82 18.69 12.25
CA GLY A 42 3.57 18.80 12.98
C GLY A 42 3.67 17.83 14.16
N SER A 43 3.40 18.32 15.37
CA SER A 43 3.41 17.51 16.61
C SER A 43 2.23 16.53 16.71
N ASP A 44 1.63 16.16 15.59
CA ASP A 44 0.36 15.45 15.44
C ASP A 44 0.48 14.11 14.68
N GLY A 45 1.69 13.72 14.27
CA GLY A 45 1.90 12.52 13.46
C GLY A 45 1.68 12.72 11.96
N SER A 46 1.58 13.98 11.49
CA SER A 46 1.57 14.31 10.05
C SER A 46 2.90 13.97 9.37
N LEU A 47 2.83 13.50 8.13
CA LEU A 47 4.01 13.24 7.29
C LEU A 47 4.84 14.53 7.12
N PRO A 48 6.19 14.42 7.04
CA PRO A 48 7.04 15.59 6.92
C PRO A 48 6.73 16.41 5.66
N GLN A 49 6.85 17.74 5.77
CA GLN A 49 6.53 18.68 4.71
C GLN A 49 7.31 18.33 3.43
N ARG A 50 6.56 18.09 2.34
CA ARG A 50 7.10 17.74 1.01
C ARG A 50 7.54 18.98 0.24
N GLY A 51 8.57 18.80 -0.58
CA GLY A 51 9.12 19.87 -1.40
C GLY A 51 10.36 19.45 -2.17
N PHE A 52 10.97 20.42 -2.81
CA PHE A 52 12.16 20.24 -3.61
C PHE A 52 13.34 20.93 -2.97
N GLU A 53 14.46 20.22 -2.85
CA GLU A 53 15.73 20.86 -2.51
C GLU A 53 16.37 21.35 -3.80
N ILE A 54 16.63 22.65 -3.86
CA ILE A 54 17.17 23.34 -5.02
C ILE A 54 18.57 23.81 -4.67
N THR A 55 19.59 23.26 -5.32
CA THR A 55 20.95 23.83 -5.28
C THR A 55 21.11 24.88 -6.36
N PHE A 56 21.74 26.01 -6.04
CA PHE A 56 21.97 27.08 -7.02
C PHE A 56 23.26 27.85 -6.74
N THR A 57 23.82 28.44 -7.79
CA THR A 57 24.98 29.34 -7.70
C THR A 57 24.50 30.77 -7.84
N GLY A 58 24.59 31.55 -6.77
CA GLY A 58 24.20 32.96 -6.76
C GLY A 58 25.12 33.85 -7.60
N SER A 59 24.53 34.83 -8.28
CA SER A 59 25.19 35.99 -8.88
C SER A 59 25.57 37.04 -7.83
N ALA A 60 26.79 37.57 -7.95
CA ALA A 60 27.28 38.65 -7.09
C ALA A 60 26.43 39.94 -7.16
N ARG A 61 25.59 40.11 -8.20
CA ARG A 61 24.78 41.32 -8.44
C ARG A 61 23.36 41.23 -7.89
N ALA A 62 22.85 40.04 -7.58
CA ALA A 62 21.54 39.90 -6.96
C ALA A 62 21.58 40.34 -5.49
N LYS A 63 20.45 40.81 -4.97
CA LYS A 63 20.24 41.07 -3.54
C LYS A 63 19.71 39.83 -2.84
N ASP A 64 18.71 39.19 -3.44
CA ASP A 64 18.05 37.99 -2.97
C ASP A 64 17.41 37.26 -4.18
N TYR A 65 16.91 36.06 -3.95
CA TYR A 65 16.31 35.20 -4.96
C TYR A 65 14.91 34.78 -4.54
N THR A 66 13.97 34.80 -5.47
CA THR A 66 12.64 34.23 -5.29
C THR A 66 12.48 33.03 -6.22
N PHE A 67 12.15 31.87 -5.64
CA PHE A 67 11.90 30.63 -6.36
C PHE A 67 10.41 30.36 -6.36
N THR A 68 9.79 30.21 -7.53
CA THR A 68 8.38 29.88 -7.68
C THR A 68 8.23 28.60 -8.50
N LEU A 69 7.54 27.61 -7.97
CA LEU A 69 7.20 26.38 -8.70
C LEU A 69 5.79 26.49 -9.27
N LYS A 70 5.65 26.14 -10.54
CA LYS A 70 4.36 26.03 -11.23
C LYS A 70 4.20 24.66 -11.85
N GLU A 71 2.97 24.16 -11.90
CA GLU A 71 2.64 23.01 -12.74
C GLU A 71 2.69 23.45 -14.22
N LYS A 72 3.32 22.65 -15.10
CA LYS A 72 3.57 23.07 -16.49
C LYS A 72 2.27 23.26 -17.28
N ASP A 73 1.32 22.33 -17.12
CA ASP A 73 0.12 22.29 -17.95
C ASP A 73 -0.93 23.33 -17.52
N SER A 74 -1.10 23.53 -16.21
CA SER A 74 -2.09 24.46 -15.66
C SER A 74 -1.53 25.87 -15.40
N GLY A 75 -0.20 26.00 -15.26
CA GLY A 75 0.46 27.23 -14.83
C GLY A 75 0.20 27.59 -13.36
N ALA A 76 -0.48 26.73 -12.60
CA ALA A 76 -0.82 26.98 -11.20
C ALA A 76 0.44 27.01 -10.33
N ALA A 77 0.57 28.04 -9.48
CA ALA A 77 1.68 28.14 -8.53
C ALA A 77 1.48 27.15 -7.38
N LEU A 78 2.48 26.30 -7.16
CA LEU A 78 2.48 25.24 -6.13
C LEU A 78 3.22 25.66 -4.86
N GLY A 79 4.12 26.63 -4.98
CA GLY A 79 4.89 27.14 -3.85
C GLY A 79 5.85 28.24 -4.26
N THR A 80 6.18 29.10 -3.30
CA THR A 80 7.20 30.14 -3.44
C THR A 80 8.09 30.16 -2.20
N VAL A 81 9.40 30.30 -2.39
CA VAL A 81 10.36 30.50 -1.32
C VAL A 81 11.40 31.54 -1.71
N ASP A 82 11.80 32.37 -0.75
CA ASP A 82 12.89 33.32 -0.93
C ASP A 82 14.19 32.74 -0.36
N ALA A 83 15.32 33.02 -1.01
CA ALA A 83 16.66 32.69 -0.53
C ALA A 83 17.52 33.95 -0.48
N ALA A 84 18.40 34.00 0.51
CA ALA A 84 19.32 35.10 0.71
C ALA A 84 20.51 35.01 -0.26
N LYS A 85 21.16 36.15 -0.49
CA LYS A 85 22.43 36.18 -1.21
C LYS A 85 23.51 35.45 -0.40
N GLY A 86 24.12 34.45 -1.03
CA GLY A 86 25.16 33.62 -0.42
C GLY A 86 24.68 32.21 -0.08
N ASP A 87 23.37 31.95 -0.12
CA ASP A 87 22.83 30.61 0.01
C ASP A 87 23.26 29.75 -1.18
N SER A 88 23.62 28.49 -0.91
CA SER A 88 23.98 27.49 -1.91
C SER A 88 22.84 26.50 -2.21
N GLY A 89 21.78 26.53 -1.40
CA GLY A 89 20.57 25.75 -1.62
C GLY A 89 19.38 26.24 -0.80
N VAL A 90 18.18 25.94 -1.28
CA VAL A 90 16.91 26.29 -0.64
C VAL A 90 15.93 25.13 -0.72
N PHE A 91 15.14 24.93 0.32
CA PHE A 91 14.02 23.98 0.31
C PHE A 91 12.74 24.71 -0.09
N LEU A 92 12.16 24.33 -1.22
CA LEU A 92 10.89 24.86 -1.71
C LEU A 92 9.76 23.90 -1.32
N PRO A 93 8.94 24.24 -0.31
CA PRO A 93 7.77 23.44 0.00
C PRO A 93 6.80 23.50 -1.18
N ALA A 94 6.36 22.34 -1.63
CA ALA A 94 5.45 22.23 -2.75
C ALA A 94 4.54 21.02 -2.53
N ASP A 95 3.24 21.27 -2.65
CA ASP A 95 2.27 20.19 -2.68
C ASP A 95 2.11 19.70 -4.13
N TYR A 96 2.93 18.72 -4.50
CA TYR A 96 2.94 18.16 -5.85
C TYR A 96 2.27 16.78 -5.87
N ASP A 97 1.66 16.46 -7.01
CA ASP A 97 1.04 15.16 -7.24
C ASP A 97 2.10 14.05 -7.22
N ILE A 98 1.92 13.10 -6.30
CA ILE A 98 2.81 11.97 -6.10
C ILE A 98 2.30 10.69 -6.77
N ALA A 99 1.10 10.69 -7.37
CA ALA A 99 0.54 9.49 -8.00
C ALA A 99 1.23 9.15 -9.32
N ALA A 100 1.70 10.17 -10.05
CA ALA A 100 2.41 10.03 -11.31
C ALA A 100 3.42 11.17 -11.51
N PRO A 101 4.53 10.92 -12.22
CA PRO A 101 5.47 11.99 -12.53
C PRO A 101 4.80 13.03 -13.44
N LYS A 102 4.93 14.30 -13.05
CA LYS A 102 4.47 15.45 -13.82
C LYS A 102 5.63 16.39 -14.15
N SER A 103 5.42 17.20 -15.17
CA SER A 103 6.33 18.27 -15.56
C SER A 103 6.02 19.55 -14.79
N TYR A 104 7.06 20.18 -14.27
CA TYR A 104 6.98 21.44 -13.52
C TYR A 104 7.86 22.50 -14.15
N LEU A 105 7.48 23.76 -13.92
CA LEU A 105 8.24 24.93 -14.30
C LEU A 105 8.75 25.61 -13.02
N LEU A 106 10.07 25.65 -12.85
CA LEU A 106 10.70 26.45 -11.81
C LEU A 106 11.10 27.81 -12.37
N GLU A 107 10.56 28.87 -11.79
CA GLU A 107 10.92 30.25 -12.08
C GLU A 107 11.83 30.78 -10.95
N VAL A 108 13.01 31.25 -11.32
CA VAL A 108 13.96 31.86 -10.38
C VAL A 108 14.12 33.33 -10.74
N THR A 109 13.64 34.20 -9.87
CA THR A 109 13.76 35.66 -10.00
C THR A 109 14.92 36.16 -9.16
N ALA A 110 15.94 36.71 -9.81
CA ALA A 110 17.01 37.42 -9.15
C ALA A 110 16.56 38.87 -8.91
N ASN A 111 16.32 39.22 -7.64
CA ASN A 111 15.86 40.56 -7.29
C ASN A 111 17.03 41.52 -7.15
N VAL A 112 16.79 42.77 -7.53
CA VAL A 112 17.77 43.85 -7.52
C VAL A 112 17.59 44.67 -6.26
N ASP A 113 18.69 45.20 -5.73
CA ASP A 113 18.64 46.17 -4.65
C ASP A 113 17.76 47.39 -5.06
N PRO A 114 16.79 47.80 -4.23
CA PRO A 114 15.97 48.99 -4.50
C PRO A 114 16.79 50.24 -4.83
N GLN A 115 18.01 50.37 -4.28
CA GLN A 115 18.91 51.49 -4.55
C GLN A 115 19.50 51.48 -5.97
N ARG A 116 19.44 50.34 -6.68
CA ARG A 116 19.90 50.17 -8.07
C ARG A 116 18.75 50.01 -9.08
N ALA A 117 17.50 50.09 -8.64
CA ALA A 117 16.31 49.86 -9.47
C ALA A 117 16.15 50.82 -10.68
N GLY A 118 16.91 51.93 -10.71
CA GLY A 118 16.96 52.85 -11.85
C GLY A 118 17.84 52.38 -13.03
N PHE A 119 18.76 51.44 -12.81
CA PHE A 119 19.71 50.94 -13.82
C PHE A 119 19.52 49.45 -14.12
N GLU A 120 19.01 48.69 -13.16
CA GLU A 120 18.89 47.25 -13.21
C GLU A 120 17.43 46.83 -12.99
N ARG A 121 16.98 45.76 -13.65
CA ARG A 121 15.65 45.18 -13.48
C ARG A 121 15.76 43.75 -12.97
N PRO A 122 14.82 43.27 -12.14
CA PRO A 122 14.74 41.85 -11.80
C PRO A 122 14.72 40.99 -13.05
N HIS A 123 15.45 39.89 -13.02
CA HIS A 123 15.53 38.95 -14.14
C HIS A 123 15.05 37.58 -13.68
N THR A 124 14.12 37.01 -14.44
CA THR A 124 13.56 35.68 -14.20
C THR A 124 14.10 34.70 -15.22
N VAL A 125 14.62 33.58 -14.75
CA VAL A 125 14.97 32.41 -15.56
C VAL A 125 13.99 31.30 -15.23
N SER A 126 13.41 30.69 -16.26
CA SER A 126 12.52 29.54 -16.10
C SER A 126 13.20 28.27 -16.59
N ARG A 127 13.00 27.16 -15.86
CA ARG A 127 13.48 25.83 -16.25
C ARG A 127 12.39 24.79 -16.07
N GLU A 128 12.24 23.96 -17.09
CA GLU A 128 11.35 22.81 -17.05
C GLU A 128 12.08 21.59 -16.49
N PHE A 129 11.38 20.81 -15.68
CA PHE A 129 11.87 19.51 -15.20
C PHE A 129 10.71 18.56 -14.93
N GLU A 130 10.99 17.27 -14.96
CA GLU A 130 10.09 16.22 -14.48
C GLU A 130 10.46 15.89 -13.03
N ALA A 131 9.46 15.65 -12.17
CA ALA A 131 9.74 15.32 -10.78
C ALA A 131 10.65 14.08 -10.70
N PRO A 132 11.83 14.18 -10.05
CA PRO A 132 12.77 13.08 -9.96
C PRO A 132 12.24 11.99 -9.03
N PHE A 133 12.53 10.74 -9.36
CA PHE A 133 12.23 9.62 -8.47
C PHE A 133 13.12 9.65 -7.23
N SER A 134 12.50 9.49 -6.07
CA SER A 134 13.19 9.43 -4.78
C SER A 134 13.85 8.07 -4.52
N CYS A 135 13.37 7.01 -5.18
CA CYS A 135 13.89 5.65 -5.03
C CYS A 135 15.18 5.36 -5.82
N GLY A 136 15.72 6.35 -6.54
CA GLY A 136 16.95 6.19 -7.33
C GLY A 136 16.79 5.44 -8.65
N CYS A 137 15.55 5.13 -9.06
CA CYS A 137 15.28 4.52 -10.36
C CYS A 137 15.54 5.49 -11.52
N PRO A 138 15.89 4.98 -12.72
CA PRO A 138 16.00 5.80 -13.92
C PRO A 138 14.69 6.53 -14.26
N SER A 139 14.79 7.70 -14.89
CA SER A 139 13.63 8.43 -15.44
C SER A 139 12.81 7.54 -16.37
N GLY A 140 11.47 7.64 -16.30
CA GLY A 140 10.56 6.81 -17.09
C GLY A 140 10.28 5.42 -16.52
N THR A 141 10.84 5.06 -15.36
CA THR A 141 10.47 3.83 -14.64
C THR A 141 9.01 3.89 -14.20
N ALA A 142 8.21 2.92 -14.66
CA ALA A 142 6.80 2.83 -14.30
C ALA A 142 6.62 2.64 -12.79
N GLY A 143 5.85 3.53 -12.15
CA GLY A 143 5.57 3.45 -10.72
C GLY A 143 6.74 3.85 -9.81
N GLY A 144 7.77 4.51 -10.33
CA GLY A 144 8.84 5.05 -9.49
C GLY A 144 8.31 5.94 -8.36
N PHE A 145 8.86 5.79 -7.16
CA PHE A 145 8.42 6.57 -6.01
C PHE A 145 8.91 8.01 -6.13
N LEU A 146 8.02 8.96 -5.81
CA LEU A 146 8.28 10.40 -5.91
C LEU A 146 8.50 11.06 -4.53
N TYR A 147 8.32 10.30 -3.46
CA TYR A 147 8.43 10.76 -2.08
C TYR A 147 8.89 9.63 -1.17
N GLY A 148 9.73 9.97 -0.20
CA GLY A 148 10.33 9.05 0.77
C GLY A 148 11.68 8.48 0.31
N ASP A 149 12.47 8.03 1.27
CA ASP A 149 13.74 7.31 1.04
C ASP A 149 13.63 5.79 1.26
N GLY A 150 12.45 5.33 1.71
CA GLY A 150 12.19 3.93 2.01
C GLY A 150 12.77 3.45 3.34
N GLU A 151 13.39 4.33 4.12
CA GLU A 151 14.17 4.01 5.32
C GLU A 151 13.70 4.85 6.52
N THR A 152 14.04 6.14 6.51
CA THR A 152 13.64 7.10 7.55
C THR A 152 12.27 7.70 7.25
N VAL A 153 12.00 7.92 5.97
CA VAL A 153 10.72 8.34 5.44
C VAL A 153 10.22 7.26 4.48
N PRO A 154 9.12 6.56 4.81
CA PRO A 154 8.55 5.55 3.94
C PRO A 154 8.26 6.09 2.54
N PHE A 155 8.43 5.26 1.51
CA PHE A 155 8.00 5.59 0.17
C PHE A 155 6.49 5.77 0.12
N ALA A 156 6.02 6.86 -0.47
CA ALA A 156 4.59 7.09 -0.63
C ALA A 156 4.03 6.30 -1.82
N VAL A 157 2.93 5.59 -1.57
CA VAL A 157 2.20 4.81 -2.58
C VAL A 157 0.85 5.48 -2.82
N ALA A 158 0.72 6.17 -3.96
CA ALA A 158 -0.48 6.91 -4.33
C ALA A 158 -1.14 6.41 -5.63
N SER A 159 -0.53 5.44 -6.32
CA SER A 159 -1.10 4.82 -7.51
C SER A 159 -0.88 3.31 -7.58
N PRO A 160 -1.72 2.56 -8.33
CA PRO A 160 -1.52 1.13 -8.58
C PRO A 160 -0.16 0.79 -9.19
N GLN A 161 0.39 1.67 -10.03
CA GLN A 161 1.72 1.49 -10.63
C GLN A 161 2.81 1.55 -9.57
N GLN A 162 2.72 2.50 -8.62
CA GLN A 162 3.64 2.58 -7.49
C GLN A 162 3.51 1.38 -6.56
N LEU A 163 2.29 0.90 -6.33
CA LEU A 163 2.07 -0.32 -5.56
C LEU A 163 2.76 -1.51 -6.22
N GLN A 164 2.61 -1.68 -7.54
CA GLN A 164 3.27 -2.75 -8.27
C GLN A 164 4.80 -2.61 -8.25
N HIS A 165 5.32 -1.38 -8.17
CA HIS A 165 6.74 -1.07 -8.10
C HIS A 165 7.39 -1.40 -6.75
N VAL A 166 6.61 -1.69 -5.70
CA VAL A 166 7.13 -2.22 -4.42
C VAL A 166 7.99 -3.47 -4.63
N ASN A 167 7.73 -4.28 -5.67
CA ASN A 167 8.55 -5.44 -6.04
C ASN A 167 10.02 -5.09 -6.37
N ALA A 168 10.35 -3.84 -6.66
CA ALA A 168 11.73 -3.39 -6.86
C ALA A 168 12.47 -3.05 -5.54
N HIS A 169 11.75 -2.99 -4.41
CA HIS A 169 12.22 -2.45 -3.13
C HIS A 169 11.62 -3.23 -1.93
N LEU A 170 11.69 -4.57 -1.98
CA LEU A 170 11.01 -5.48 -1.04
C LEU A 170 11.45 -5.38 0.44
N ASP A 171 12.58 -4.73 0.70
CA ASP A 171 13.17 -4.52 2.03
C ASP A 171 12.86 -3.15 2.63
N LYS A 172 12.09 -2.31 1.93
CA LYS A 172 11.85 -0.90 2.30
C LYS A 172 10.53 -0.66 3.01
N LYS A 173 10.36 0.57 3.52
CA LYS A 173 9.14 1.03 4.18
C LYS A 173 8.25 1.80 3.21
N PHE A 174 6.94 1.58 3.30
CA PHE A 174 5.93 2.15 2.43
C PHE A 174 4.76 2.70 3.24
N VAL A 175 4.17 3.79 2.76
CA VAL A 175 2.94 4.38 3.28
C VAL A 175 1.98 4.69 2.14
N GLN A 176 0.75 4.20 2.23
CA GLN A 176 -0.28 4.47 1.23
C GLN A 176 -0.90 5.85 1.46
N MET A 177 -1.21 6.55 0.36
CA MET A 177 -1.65 7.95 0.38
C MET A 177 -3.02 8.16 -0.28
N ALA A 178 -3.58 7.12 -0.87
CA ALA A 178 -4.87 7.13 -1.53
C ALA A 178 -5.41 5.71 -1.59
N ASP A 179 -6.71 5.56 -1.83
CA ASP A 179 -7.28 4.28 -2.20
C ASP A 179 -6.82 3.86 -3.59
N LEU A 180 -6.53 2.57 -3.75
CA LEU A 180 -5.94 2.01 -4.96
C LEU A 180 -6.88 1.01 -5.61
N ASP A 181 -7.38 1.32 -6.80
CA ASP A 181 -8.20 0.41 -7.60
C ASP A 181 -7.32 -0.39 -8.57
N LEU A 182 -7.30 -1.71 -8.39
CA LEU A 182 -6.58 -2.66 -9.23
C LEU A 182 -7.47 -3.28 -10.32
N GLY A 183 -8.74 -2.90 -10.46
CA GLY A 183 -9.66 -3.45 -11.44
C GLY A 183 -9.21 -3.27 -12.91
N GLY A 184 -8.34 -2.28 -13.18
CA GLY A 184 -7.69 -2.11 -14.47
C GLY A 184 -6.58 -3.13 -14.78
N TYR A 185 -6.16 -3.94 -13.79
CA TYR A 185 -5.13 -4.96 -13.93
C TYR A 185 -5.77 -6.33 -14.16
N ALA A 186 -5.61 -6.87 -15.37
CA ALA A 186 -6.18 -8.16 -15.73
C ALA A 186 -5.73 -9.32 -14.82
N ASN A 187 -4.47 -9.29 -14.36
CA ASN A 187 -3.94 -10.23 -13.38
C ASN A 187 -2.80 -9.59 -12.58
N TRP A 188 -3.02 -9.38 -11.29
CA TRP A 188 -2.04 -8.84 -10.36
C TRP A 188 -0.80 -9.73 -10.27
N THR A 189 0.35 -9.09 -10.12
CA THR A 189 1.58 -9.78 -9.73
C THR A 189 1.81 -9.52 -8.24
N PRO A 190 1.65 -10.54 -7.38
CA PRO A 190 1.82 -10.39 -5.94
C PRO A 190 3.14 -9.72 -5.57
N LEU A 191 3.10 -8.96 -4.48
CA LEU A 191 4.28 -8.34 -3.90
C LEU A 191 5.08 -9.38 -3.13
N GLY A 192 6.31 -9.64 -3.56
CA GLY A 192 7.16 -10.71 -3.04
C GLY A 192 6.63 -12.13 -3.31
N GLY A 193 7.50 -13.12 -3.14
CA GLY A 193 7.19 -14.53 -3.38
C GLY A 193 6.98 -14.87 -4.88
N ASN A 194 6.46 -16.07 -5.17
CA ASN A 194 6.28 -16.57 -6.55
C ASN A 194 7.53 -16.38 -7.45
N SER A 195 8.66 -16.93 -7.01
CA SER A 195 10.00 -16.78 -7.65
C SER A 195 10.67 -15.42 -7.43
N GLN A 196 10.12 -14.56 -6.58
CA GLN A 196 10.81 -13.41 -5.99
C GLN A 196 11.09 -13.66 -4.51
N ASP A 197 11.98 -12.87 -3.93
CA ASP A 197 12.19 -12.83 -2.48
C ASP A 197 10.90 -12.45 -1.75
N SER A 198 10.80 -12.83 -0.47
CA SER A 198 9.72 -12.38 0.40
C SER A 198 9.79 -10.87 0.60
N PHE A 199 8.65 -10.21 0.80
CA PHE A 199 8.64 -8.84 1.30
C PHE A 199 9.07 -8.84 2.77
N THR A 200 10.11 -8.08 3.11
CA THR A 200 10.69 -8.02 4.47
C THR A 200 10.55 -6.65 5.12
N GLY A 201 10.04 -5.67 4.37
CA GLY A 201 9.87 -4.30 4.80
C GLY A 201 8.65 -4.03 5.69
N THR A 202 8.20 -2.78 5.68
CA THR A 202 6.97 -2.33 6.35
C THR A 202 6.02 -1.72 5.33
N TYR A 203 4.77 -2.16 5.31
CA TYR A 203 3.73 -1.56 4.50
C TYR A 203 2.60 -1.02 5.39
N ASP A 204 2.48 0.30 5.45
CA ASP A 204 1.39 0.98 6.16
C ASP A 204 0.32 1.45 5.15
N GLY A 205 -0.84 0.82 5.17
CA GLY A 205 -1.99 1.22 4.36
C GLY A 205 -2.59 2.57 4.77
N ASN A 206 -2.19 3.13 5.92
CA ASN A 206 -2.57 4.45 6.38
C ASN A 206 -4.10 4.71 6.40
N GLY A 207 -4.90 3.66 6.61
CA GLY A 207 -6.36 3.77 6.60
C GLY A 207 -6.98 3.77 5.21
N TYR A 208 -6.20 3.50 4.16
CA TYR A 208 -6.69 3.35 2.79
C TYR A 208 -6.86 1.88 2.40
N THR A 209 -7.55 1.68 1.28
CA THR A 209 -7.92 0.38 0.75
C THR A 209 -7.26 0.08 -0.58
N VAL A 210 -7.18 -1.21 -0.89
CA VAL A 210 -6.87 -1.72 -2.23
C VAL A 210 -8.09 -2.51 -2.70
N SER A 211 -8.65 -2.15 -3.85
CA SER A 211 -9.86 -2.79 -4.41
C SER A 211 -9.59 -3.45 -5.76
N GLY A 212 -10.50 -4.32 -6.20
CA GLY A 212 -10.43 -4.91 -7.55
C GLY A 212 -9.26 -5.87 -7.79
N LEU A 213 -8.61 -6.35 -6.72
CA LEU A 213 -7.47 -7.26 -6.78
C LEU A 213 -7.88 -8.59 -7.46
N THR A 214 -7.37 -8.87 -8.65
CA THR A 214 -7.51 -10.19 -9.31
C THR A 214 -6.16 -10.87 -9.41
N CYS A 215 -5.99 -12.06 -8.81
CA CYS A 215 -4.75 -12.84 -8.87
C CYS A 215 -5.06 -14.32 -9.12
N THR A 216 -4.83 -14.77 -10.35
CA THR A 216 -5.16 -16.12 -10.81
C THR A 216 -3.95 -16.85 -11.39
N GLY A 217 -3.92 -18.17 -11.26
CA GLY A 217 -2.90 -19.03 -11.89
C GLY A 217 -1.53 -19.00 -11.22
N ARG A 218 -1.41 -18.46 -10.00
CA ARG A 218 -0.17 -18.40 -9.21
C ARG A 218 -0.24 -19.31 -8.00
N ASP A 219 0.91 -19.74 -7.50
CA ASP A 219 0.98 -20.63 -6.35
C ASP A 219 0.70 -19.90 -5.03
N ARG A 220 1.03 -18.61 -4.96
CA ARG A 220 0.76 -17.74 -3.81
C ARG A 220 -0.03 -16.51 -4.28
N SER A 221 -1.35 -16.55 -4.15
CA SER A 221 -2.26 -15.49 -4.61
C SER A 221 -2.71 -14.59 -3.45
N GLY A 222 -2.48 -13.30 -3.60
CA GLY A 222 -2.81 -12.26 -2.63
C GLY A 222 -2.24 -10.92 -3.07
N LEU A 223 -2.46 -9.86 -2.28
CA LEU A 223 -1.75 -8.61 -2.52
C LEU A 223 -0.23 -8.85 -2.40
N PHE A 224 0.17 -9.54 -1.33
CA PHE A 224 1.51 -10.08 -1.13
C PHE A 224 1.53 -11.60 -1.39
N GLY A 225 2.54 -12.07 -2.13
CA GLY A 225 2.74 -13.50 -2.33
C GLY A 225 3.38 -14.14 -1.11
N ALA A 226 4.39 -13.48 -0.53
CA ALA A 226 4.96 -13.87 0.75
C ALA A 226 5.53 -12.66 1.48
N ILE A 227 5.30 -12.62 2.79
CA ILE A 227 5.94 -11.68 3.71
C ILE A 227 6.76 -12.45 4.74
N GLU A 228 7.93 -11.93 5.10
CA GLU A 228 8.88 -12.59 6.00
C GLU A 228 9.62 -11.56 6.87
N GLY A 229 9.54 -11.66 8.20
CA GLY A 229 10.09 -10.63 9.09
C GLY A 229 9.44 -9.24 8.92
N ALA A 230 8.30 -9.16 8.25
CA ALA A 230 7.70 -7.92 7.80
C ALA A 230 6.57 -7.42 8.70
N THR A 231 6.19 -6.15 8.53
CA THR A 231 4.97 -5.59 9.14
C THR A 231 4.05 -5.04 8.07
N VAL A 232 2.79 -5.51 8.05
CA VAL A 232 1.71 -4.95 7.23
C VAL A 232 0.63 -4.44 8.17
N GLN A 233 0.26 -3.17 8.04
CA GLN A 233 -0.71 -2.55 8.94
C GLN A 233 -1.64 -1.55 8.27
N ASN A 234 -2.79 -1.29 8.90
CA ASN A 234 -3.76 -0.24 8.50
C ASN A 234 -4.24 -0.35 7.05
N LEU A 235 -4.38 -1.58 6.56
CA LEU A 235 -4.67 -1.85 5.16
C LEU A 235 -5.97 -2.64 5.01
N GLY A 236 -6.87 -2.14 4.16
CA GLY A 236 -8.07 -2.86 3.74
C GLY A 236 -7.93 -3.43 2.33
N VAL A 237 -8.40 -4.66 2.11
CA VAL A 237 -8.56 -5.22 0.75
C VAL A 237 -10.03 -5.50 0.46
N VAL A 238 -10.55 -5.00 -0.67
CA VAL A 238 -11.98 -5.07 -0.99
C VAL A 238 -12.22 -5.74 -2.34
N GLY A 239 -13.09 -6.75 -2.38
CA GLY A 239 -13.55 -7.39 -3.60
C GLY A 239 -12.45 -8.16 -4.33
N ALA A 240 -11.59 -8.89 -3.61
CA ALA A 240 -10.51 -9.65 -4.22
C ALA A 240 -11.00 -10.95 -4.90
N ASN A 241 -10.44 -11.29 -6.05
CA ASN A 241 -10.67 -12.56 -6.75
C ASN A 241 -9.36 -13.33 -6.87
N LEU A 242 -9.20 -14.37 -6.06
CA LEU A 242 -7.96 -15.11 -5.91
C LEU A 242 -8.17 -16.56 -6.36
N SER A 243 -7.32 -17.04 -7.27
CA SER A 243 -7.33 -18.43 -7.70
C SER A 243 -5.92 -19.00 -7.78
N THR A 244 -5.70 -20.15 -7.13
CA THR A 244 -4.42 -20.87 -7.19
C THR A 244 -4.65 -22.28 -7.74
N PRO A 245 -3.84 -22.76 -8.71
CA PRO A 245 -3.92 -24.15 -9.17
C PRO A 245 -3.36 -25.13 -8.13
N ARG A 246 -2.40 -24.68 -7.32
CA ARG A 246 -1.86 -25.32 -6.12
C ARG A 246 -1.32 -24.23 -5.20
N GLY A 247 -1.56 -24.29 -3.91
CA GLY A 247 -0.91 -23.38 -2.95
C GLY A 247 -1.87 -22.51 -2.15
N MET A 248 -1.53 -21.24 -1.99
CA MET A 248 -1.99 -20.39 -0.88
C MET A 248 -2.75 -19.17 -1.39
N ALA A 249 -3.94 -18.93 -0.85
CA ALA A 249 -4.74 -17.75 -1.15
C ALA A 249 -5.03 -16.93 0.11
N GLY A 250 -4.69 -15.63 0.10
CA GLY A 250 -5.05 -14.71 1.17
C GLY A 250 -5.10 -13.27 0.67
N ALA A 251 -6.13 -12.51 1.08
CA ALA A 251 -6.35 -11.15 0.58
C ALA A 251 -5.13 -10.24 0.76
N ILE A 252 -4.57 -10.23 1.98
CA ILE A 252 -3.39 -9.45 2.32
C ILE A 252 -2.14 -10.23 1.91
N ALA A 253 -1.97 -11.45 2.41
CA ALA A 253 -0.77 -12.25 2.14
C ALA A 253 -1.12 -13.73 1.96
N ALA A 254 -0.53 -14.37 0.94
CA ALA A 254 -0.62 -15.82 0.81
C ALA A 254 0.25 -16.52 1.87
N GLY A 255 1.55 -16.24 1.92
CA GLY A 255 2.46 -16.72 2.99
C GLY A 255 2.85 -15.60 3.96
N CYS A 256 2.86 -15.90 5.26
CA CYS A 256 3.22 -14.96 6.31
C CYS A 256 4.13 -15.66 7.33
N TYR A 257 5.41 -15.28 7.35
CA TYR A 257 6.46 -15.96 8.12
C TYR A 257 7.14 -14.95 9.04
N ASP A 258 7.21 -15.24 10.35
CA ASP A 258 7.88 -14.37 11.33
C ASP A 258 7.45 -12.87 11.22
N SER A 259 6.18 -12.63 10.87
CA SER A 259 5.68 -11.32 10.46
C SER A 259 4.51 -10.84 11.32
N ALA A 260 4.14 -9.57 11.17
CA ALA A 260 3.01 -8.96 11.88
C ALA A 260 1.98 -8.36 10.90
N LEU A 261 0.72 -8.77 11.05
CA LEU A 261 -0.46 -8.13 10.45
C LEU A 261 -1.24 -7.42 11.55
N ARG A 262 -1.43 -6.10 11.41
CA ARG A 262 -2.10 -5.30 12.45
C ARG A 262 -3.12 -4.34 11.87
N ARG A 263 -4.34 -4.30 12.42
CA ARG A 263 -5.37 -3.33 11.96
C ARG A 263 -5.64 -3.44 10.46
N CYS A 264 -5.71 -4.68 9.95
CA CYS A 264 -5.98 -4.97 8.55
C CYS A 264 -7.34 -5.64 8.38
N PHE A 265 -7.97 -5.46 7.21
CA PHE A 265 -9.20 -6.15 6.91
C PHE A 265 -9.33 -6.64 5.47
N ALA A 266 -10.23 -7.59 5.24
CA ALA A 266 -10.67 -7.99 3.91
C ALA A 266 -12.20 -8.06 3.82
N LEU A 267 -12.76 -7.53 2.73
CA LEU A 267 -14.20 -7.45 2.50
C LEU A 267 -14.60 -7.96 1.13
N GLY A 268 -15.51 -8.93 1.11
CA GLY A 268 -15.99 -9.52 -0.13
C GLY A 268 -14.90 -10.26 -0.91
N GLY A 269 -15.32 -10.97 -1.94
CA GLY A 269 -14.41 -11.67 -2.84
C GLY A 269 -14.54 -13.19 -2.83
N GLN A 270 -13.84 -13.81 -3.76
CA GLN A 270 -13.86 -15.25 -4.02
C GLN A 270 -12.45 -15.81 -4.07
N PHE A 271 -12.09 -16.68 -3.12
CA PHE A 271 -10.77 -17.26 -3.00
C PHE A 271 -10.86 -18.78 -3.19
N VAL A 272 -10.25 -19.28 -4.26
CA VAL A 272 -10.26 -20.70 -4.64
C VAL A 272 -8.84 -21.22 -4.72
N ALA A 273 -8.45 -22.07 -3.78
CA ALA A 273 -7.16 -22.76 -3.77
C ALA A 273 -7.33 -24.23 -4.14
N THR A 274 -7.10 -24.55 -5.42
CA THR A 274 -7.35 -25.89 -5.98
C THR A 274 -6.29 -26.90 -5.54
N VAL A 275 -6.71 -28.16 -5.44
CA VAL A 275 -5.94 -29.28 -4.86
C VAL A 275 -4.90 -29.83 -5.83
N GLN A 276 -3.70 -30.11 -5.32
CA GLN A 276 -2.77 -31.04 -5.95
C GLN A 276 -2.96 -32.43 -5.33
N THR A 277 -3.90 -33.20 -5.90
CA THR A 277 -4.31 -34.58 -5.57
C THR A 277 -4.75 -34.89 -4.12
N ALA A 278 -5.59 -35.92 -3.95
CA ALA A 278 -6.09 -36.36 -2.63
C ALA A 278 -4.98 -36.89 -1.68
N GLU A 279 -3.78 -37.10 -2.22
CA GLU A 279 -2.65 -37.72 -1.52
C GLU A 279 -1.71 -36.68 -0.87
N ASN A 280 -1.76 -35.40 -1.28
CA ASN A 280 -0.98 -34.32 -0.68
C ASN A 280 -1.75 -32.98 -0.67
N PRO A 281 -2.72 -32.81 0.24
CA PRO A 281 -3.49 -31.57 0.34
C PRO A 281 -2.58 -30.42 0.80
N GLN A 282 -2.05 -29.65 -0.15
CA GLN A 282 -1.21 -28.46 0.12
C GLN A 282 -1.94 -27.14 -0.12
N SER A 283 -3.21 -27.17 -0.55
CA SER A 283 -3.94 -25.94 -0.84
C SER A 283 -4.61 -25.34 0.40
N SER A 284 -4.40 -24.05 0.63
CA SER A 284 -5.00 -23.32 1.74
C SER A 284 -5.58 -21.99 1.26
N ALA A 285 -6.64 -21.55 1.92
CA ALA A 285 -7.23 -20.24 1.69
C ALA A 285 -7.66 -19.61 3.02
N GLY A 286 -7.20 -18.39 3.27
CA GLY A 286 -7.58 -17.57 4.41
C GLY A 286 -8.20 -16.25 3.97
N GLY A 287 -9.19 -15.74 4.70
CA GLY A 287 -9.80 -14.44 4.37
C GLY A 287 -8.80 -13.28 4.40
N LEU A 288 -7.80 -13.30 5.29
CA LEU A 288 -6.70 -12.33 5.31
C LEU A 288 -5.38 -12.94 4.87
N VAL A 289 -5.04 -14.09 5.47
CA VAL A 289 -3.73 -14.71 5.33
C VAL A 289 -3.86 -16.22 5.14
N SER A 290 -3.22 -16.82 4.15
CA SER A 290 -3.35 -18.27 3.98
C SER A 290 -2.59 -19.03 5.06
N GLN A 291 -1.28 -18.81 5.16
CA GLN A 291 -0.41 -19.53 6.09
C GLN A 291 0.40 -18.56 6.96
N PRO A 292 -0.12 -18.19 8.13
CA PRO A 292 0.67 -17.55 9.19
C PRO A 292 1.52 -18.59 9.94
N MET A 293 2.83 -18.35 9.97
CA MET A 293 3.83 -19.15 10.67
C MET A 293 4.70 -18.24 11.54
N ASN A 294 4.78 -18.56 12.84
CA ASN A 294 5.46 -17.73 13.86
C ASN A 294 5.07 -16.24 13.79
N SER A 295 3.83 -15.97 13.41
CA SER A 295 3.38 -14.64 13.01
C SER A 295 2.28 -14.12 13.93
N THR A 296 2.18 -12.80 14.04
CA THR A 296 1.13 -12.13 14.82
C THR A 296 0.07 -11.56 13.89
N VAL A 297 -1.20 -11.93 14.11
CA VAL A 297 -2.37 -11.33 13.50
C VAL A 297 -3.17 -10.64 14.61
N GLU A 298 -3.21 -9.32 14.60
CA GLU A 298 -3.78 -8.51 15.68
C GLU A 298 -4.76 -7.47 15.16
N ASP A 299 -5.90 -7.31 15.82
CA ASP A 299 -6.88 -6.26 15.48
C ASP A 299 -7.31 -6.33 14.01
N CYS A 300 -7.57 -7.53 13.50
CA CYS A 300 -7.88 -7.74 12.08
C CYS A 300 -9.23 -8.42 11.87
N TYR A 301 -9.87 -8.19 10.72
CA TYR A 301 -11.12 -8.89 10.41
C TYR A 301 -11.32 -9.24 8.93
N ALA A 302 -12.16 -10.23 8.67
CA ALA A 302 -12.57 -10.60 7.32
C ALA A 302 -14.08 -10.78 7.24
N ALA A 303 -14.75 -10.24 6.21
CA ALA A 303 -16.20 -10.42 6.07
C ALA A 303 -16.65 -10.55 4.62
N GLY A 304 -17.71 -11.33 4.38
CA GLY A 304 -18.32 -11.50 3.06
C GLY A 304 -17.50 -12.31 2.05
N ILE A 305 -16.46 -13.02 2.50
CA ILE A 305 -15.55 -13.75 1.60
C ILE A 305 -16.09 -15.18 1.34
N THR A 306 -16.01 -15.62 0.10
CA THR A 306 -16.25 -17.01 -0.31
C THR A 306 -14.92 -17.76 -0.43
N LEU A 307 -14.74 -18.82 0.35
CA LEU A 307 -13.50 -19.59 0.45
C LEU A 307 -13.71 -21.04 0.01
N GLN A 308 -12.80 -21.55 -0.83
CA GLN A 308 -12.76 -22.95 -1.21
C GLN A 308 -11.31 -23.48 -1.31
N ALA A 309 -10.91 -24.41 -0.43
CA ALA A 309 -9.54 -24.96 -0.37
C ALA A 309 -9.49 -26.34 0.31
N CYS A 310 -8.32 -26.98 0.43
CA CYS A 310 -8.19 -28.10 1.37
C CYS A 310 -8.26 -27.58 2.81
N TYR A 311 -7.54 -26.50 3.12
CA TYR A 311 -7.61 -25.82 4.41
C TYR A 311 -8.21 -24.44 4.22
N ALA A 312 -9.51 -24.32 4.48
CA ALA A 312 -10.26 -23.09 4.27
C ALA A 312 -10.63 -22.46 5.62
N GLY A 313 -10.23 -21.21 5.87
CA GLY A 313 -10.65 -20.50 7.06
C GLY A 313 -10.97 -19.04 6.85
N GLY A 314 -12.00 -18.56 7.55
CA GLY A 314 -12.52 -17.20 7.35
C GLY A 314 -11.51 -16.09 7.66
N LEU A 315 -10.54 -16.31 8.56
CA LEU A 315 -9.42 -15.40 8.81
C LEU A 315 -8.13 -15.94 8.21
N ALA A 316 -7.78 -17.18 8.53
CA ALA A 316 -6.58 -17.84 8.06
C ALA A 316 -6.82 -19.26 7.49
N GLY A 317 -5.99 -19.71 6.56
CA GLY A 317 -6.12 -21.05 5.98
C GLY A 317 -5.52 -22.14 6.87
N SER A 318 -4.24 -22.02 7.20
CA SER A 318 -3.52 -22.96 8.06
C SER A 318 -2.56 -22.22 9.00
N PHE A 319 -2.87 -22.19 10.28
CA PHE A 319 -1.92 -21.78 11.31
C PHE A 319 -0.87 -22.86 11.51
N SER A 320 0.39 -22.45 11.52
CA SER A 320 1.53 -23.28 11.90
C SER A 320 2.45 -22.52 12.83
N SER A 321 3.21 -23.21 13.67
CA SER A 321 4.41 -22.65 14.30
C SER A 321 5.53 -23.68 14.26
N HIS A 322 6.78 -23.25 14.35
CA HIS A 322 7.89 -24.19 14.52
C HIS A 322 8.06 -24.54 15.99
N ALA A 323 8.67 -25.70 16.28
CA ALA A 323 9.05 -26.06 17.64
C ALA A 323 10.09 -25.06 18.19
N GLY A 324 9.64 -24.13 19.04
CA GLY A 324 10.43 -23.04 19.63
C GLY A 324 9.57 -22.18 20.58
N PRO A 325 10.12 -21.10 21.17
CA PRO A 325 9.36 -20.18 22.03
C PRO A 325 8.44 -19.22 21.23
N ASP A 326 8.63 -19.14 19.90
CA ASP A 326 7.91 -18.22 19.02
C ASP A 326 6.67 -18.92 18.45
N TYR A 327 5.49 -18.42 18.84
CA TYR A 327 4.20 -18.99 18.49
C TYR A 327 3.41 -18.05 17.58
N SER A 328 2.61 -18.61 16.68
CA SER A 328 1.64 -17.82 15.92
C SER A 328 0.54 -17.32 16.87
N THR A 329 0.24 -16.02 16.84
CA THR A 329 -0.77 -15.41 17.70
C THR A 329 -1.86 -14.73 16.89
N VAL A 330 -3.12 -14.93 17.27
CA VAL A 330 -4.29 -14.28 16.70
C VAL A 330 -5.05 -13.62 17.83
N ARG A 331 -5.14 -12.30 17.83
CA ARG A 331 -5.75 -11.58 18.96
C ARG A 331 -6.62 -10.46 18.50
N ARG A 332 -7.79 -10.36 19.15
CA ARG A 332 -8.78 -9.33 18.85
C ARG A 332 -9.13 -9.33 17.37
N CYS A 333 -9.44 -10.50 16.82
CA CYS A 333 -9.80 -10.66 15.42
C CYS A 333 -11.22 -11.20 15.26
N TYR A 334 -11.85 -11.03 14.11
CA TYR A 334 -13.11 -11.73 13.83
C TYR A 334 -13.27 -12.04 12.33
N ALA A 335 -14.08 -13.05 12.02
CA ALA A 335 -14.41 -13.38 10.64
C ALA A 335 -15.91 -13.68 10.47
N ILE A 336 -16.49 -13.10 9.41
CA ILE A 336 -17.87 -13.31 8.99
C ILE A 336 -17.85 -13.76 7.53
N PRO A 337 -17.36 -14.99 7.25
CA PRO A 337 -17.29 -15.47 5.87
C PRO A 337 -18.69 -15.61 5.27
N TYR A 338 -18.81 -15.40 3.96
CA TYR A 338 -20.05 -15.70 3.24
C TYR A 338 -20.24 -17.21 3.09
N SER A 339 -19.18 -17.91 2.69
CA SER A 339 -19.16 -19.37 2.57
C SER A 339 -17.73 -19.88 2.74
N VAL A 340 -17.55 -20.99 3.45
CA VAL A 340 -16.26 -21.68 3.60
C VAL A 340 -16.44 -23.14 3.24
N LYS A 341 -15.70 -23.62 2.24
CA LYS A 341 -15.79 -24.99 1.72
C LYS A 341 -14.43 -25.67 1.72
N ALA A 342 -14.37 -26.88 2.28
CA ALA A 342 -13.21 -27.74 2.17
C ALA A 342 -13.37 -28.76 1.03
N TYR A 343 -12.28 -29.10 0.33
CA TYR A 343 -12.28 -30.22 -0.61
C TYR A 343 -12.18 -31.56 0.13
N GLY A 344 -13.01 -32.54 -0.24
CA GLY A 344 -12.91 -33.92 0.27
C GLY A 344 -13.09 -34.01 1.79
N THR A 345 -12.19 -34.74 2.45
CA THR A 345 -12.17 -34.94 3.92
C THR A 345 -11.29 -33.92 4.66
N ASN A 346 -10.94 -32.80 4.01
CA ASN A 346 -10.09 -31.78 4.62
C ASN A 346 -10.91 -30.79 5.49
N TYR A 347 -10.28 -29.72 5.95
CA TYR A 347 -10.80 -28.93 7.06
C TYR A 347 -11.27 -27.53 6.65
N ALA A 348 -12.45 -27.15 7.13
CA ALA A 348 -13.01 -25.81 7.03
C ALA A 348 -13.38 -25.29 8.41
N GLY A 349 -13.07 -24.01 8.68
CA GLY A 349 -13.45 -23.33 9.92
C GLY A 349 -13.76 -21.85 9.71
N THR A 350 -14.49 -21.24 10.65
CA THR A 350 -14.87 -19.83 10.54
C THR A 350 -13.71 -18.88 10.81
N ILE A 351 -12.79 -19.22 11.71
CA ILE A 351 -11.54 -18.49 11.89
C ILE A 351 -10.40 -19.15 11.10
N ASN A 352 -10.27 -20.47 11.20
CA ASN A 352 -9.15 -21.18 10.57
C ASN A 352 -9.47 -22.56 9.99
N GLY A 353 -8.82 -22.90 8.87
CA GLY A 353 -8.91 -24.21 8.23
C GLY A 353 -8.14 -25.30 8.99
N SER A 354 -6.85 -25.11 9.29
CA SER A 354 -6.00 -26.12 9.98
C SER A 354 -5.07 -25.51 11.03
N MET A 355 -5.00 -26.06 12.25
CA MET A 355 -4.01 -25.64 13.27
C MET A 355 -3.01 -26.74 13.57
N ASN A 356 -1.73 -26.41 13.37
CA ASN A 356 -0.61 -27.14 13.94
C ASN A 356 0.08 -26.24 14.98
N ASP A 357 0.20 -26.72 16.22
CA ASP A 357 0.92 -26.11 17.35
C ASP A 357 0.21 -24.92 18.08
N LEU A 358 0.81 -24.45 19.19
CA LEU A 358 0.23 -23.51 20.16
C LEU A 358 -0.13 -22.18 19.47
N CYS A 359 -1.43 -21.93 19.31
CA CYS A 359 -1.98 -20.65 18.86
C CYS A 359 -2.95 -20.12 19.92
N VAL A 360 -2.84 -18.83 20.25
CA VAL A 360 -3.89 -18.12 21.00
C VAL A 360 -4.81 -17.48 19.97
N ILE A 361 -6.09 -17.81 20.00
CA ILE A 361 -7.13 -17.18 19.18
C ILE A 361 -8.10 -16.50 20.13
N ASP A 362 -8.14 -15.17 20.08
CA ASP A 362 -9.18 -14.35 20.67
C ASP A 362 -9.99 -13.74 19.51
N GLY A 363 -11.07 -14.41 19.12
CA GLY A 363 -11.87 -14.00 17.98
C GLY A 363 -13.19 -14.71 17.71
N ILE A 364 -14.04 -14.07 16.92
CA ILE A 364 -15.43 -14.49 16.64
C ILE A 364 -15.61 -14.95 15.19
N GLY A 365 -16.23 -16.12 15.02
CA GLY A 365 -16.63 -16.64 13.72
C GLY A 365 -18.17 -16.65 13.56
N TYR A 366 -18.68 -16.11 12.46
CA TYR A 366 -20.12 -16.13 12.15
C TYR A 366 -20.47 -17.25 11.16
N GLN A 367 -21.59 -17.95 11.37
CA GLN A 367 -21.99 -19.13 10.60
C GLN A 367 -23.11 -18.81 9.59
N ASN A 368 -22.94 -19.26 8.35
CA ASN A 368 -24.03 -19.56 7.42
C ASN A 368 -23.70 -20.86 6.66
N ILE A 369 -23.16 -21.86 7.37
CA ILE A 369 -22.81 -23.16 6.79
C ILE A 369 -24.03 -24.09 6.83
N THR A 370 -24.84 -24.07 5.77
CA THR A 370 -25.79 -25.16 5.49
C THR A 370 -25.78 -25.48 4.01
N ASP A 371 -24.93 -26.43 3.61
CA ASP A 371 -25.12 -27.23 2.39
C ASP A 371 -25.40 -28.68 2.79
N PRO A 372 -26.66 -29.15 2.70
CA PRO A 372 -27.06 -30.51 3.10
C PRO A 372 -26.55 -31.60 2.16
N SER A 373 -25.81 -31.27 1.09
CA SER A 373 -25.25 -32.26 0.14
C SER A 373 -23.89 -32.85 0.57
N LEU A 374 -23.28 -32.36 1.65
CA LEU A 374 -22.00 -32.87 2.16
C LEU A 374 -22.19 -34.14 3.01
N PRO A 375 -21.47 -35.24 2.73
CA PRO A 375 -21.54 -36.45 3.54
C PRO A 375 -21.07 -36.17 4.98
N ALA A 376 -21.71 -36.84 5.95
CA ALA A 376 -21.59 -36.67 7.39
C ALA A 376 -20.19 -36.93 8.02
N LEU A 377 -19.13 -36.96 7.20
CA LEU A 377 -17.73 -37.17 7.60
C LEU A 377 -16.84 -35.92 7.38
N SER A 378 -17.40 -34.79 6.93
CA SER A 378 -16.67 -33.52 6.88
C SER A 378 -16.64 -32.90 8.29
N TYR A 379 -15.47 -32.93 8.93
CA TYR A 379 -15.25 -32.39 10.28
C TYR A 379 -15.25 -30.85 10.26
N ILE A 380 -16.41 -30.25 9.97
CA ILE A 380 -16.64 -28.81 10.10
C ILE A 380 -16.69 -28.51 11.59
N ARG A 381 -15.53 -28.19 12.18
CA ARG A 381 -15.46 -27.73 13.56
C ARG A 381 -15.66 -26.23 13.58
N THR A 382 -16.67 -25.82 14.35
CA THR A 382 -17.38 -24.54 14.32
C THR A 382 -16.50 -23.28 14.43
N VAL A 383 -15.20 -23.42 14.73
CA VAL A 383 -14.22 -22.33 14.86
C VAL A 383 -12.86 -22.68 14.22
N SER A 384 -12.40 -23.93 14.34
CA SER A 384 -11.15 -24.38 13.73
C SER A 384 -11.10 -25.88 13.44
N GLY A 385 -10.61 -26.27 12.27
CA GLY A 385 -10.10 -27.63 12.04
C GLY A 385 -8.77 -27.82 12.77
N ILE A 386 -8.74 -28.65 13.82
CA ILE A 386 -7.49 -28.94 14.59
C ILE A 386 -6.97 -30.30 14.14
N THR A 387 -5.69 -30.37 13.76
CA THR A 387 -5.02 -31.59 13.30
C THR A 387 -4.17 -32.28 14.37
N ASN A 388 -3.71 -31.55 15.40
CA ASN A 388 -2.79 -32.05 16.43
C ASN A 388 -2.63 -31.03 17.58
N SER A 389 -3.28 -31.27 18.72
CA SER A 389 -3.23 -30.37 19.89
C SER A 389 -2.13 -30.76 20.88
N ASN A 390 -0.92 -30.25 20.68
CA ASN A 390 0.05 -30.16 21.77
C ASN A 390 -0.01 -28.73 22.33
N SER A 391 -1.00 -28.48 23.20
CA SER A 391 -1.19 -27.23 23.94
C SER A 391 -1.67 -26.03 23.11
N SER A 392 -2.94 -26.01 22.65
CA SER A 392 -3.58 -24.78 22.16
C SER A 392 -4.38 -24.12 23.30
N ALA A 393 -4.09 -22.85 23.61
CA ALA A 393 -4.85 -22.06 24.57
C ALA A 393 -5.90 -21.24 23.81
N ILE A 394 -7.06 -21.83 23.61
CA ILE A 394 -8.23 -21.16 23.04
C ILE A 394 -8.95 -20.42 24.16
N SER A 395 -9.06 -19.09 24.09
CA SER A 395 -9.72 -18.26 25.09
C SER A 395 -10.61 -17.22 24.39
N GLY A 396 -11.88 -17.12 24.76
CA GLY A 396 -12.75 -16.02 24.31
C GLY A 396 -13.48 -16.23 22.97
N ILE A 397 -13.92 -17.45 22.67
CA ILE A 397 -14.76 -17.71 21.49
C ILE A 397 -16.24 -17.46 21.83
N TYR A 398 -16.91 -16.64 21.03
CA TYR A 398 -18.35 -16.42 21.11
C TYR A 398 -18.99 -16.75 19.76
N GLU A 399 -19.96 -17.67 19.75
CA GLU A 399 -20.86 -17.88 18.61
C GLU A 399 -21.91 -16.76 18.62
N VAL A 400 -22.06 -16.06 17.50
CA VAL A 400 -22.99 -14.92 17.40
C VAL A 400 -24.11 -15.31 16.45
N ALA A 401 -25.33 -15.41 16.99
CA ALA A 401 -26.53 -15.37 16.16
C ALA A 401 -26.79 -13.92 15.70
N ALA A 402 -27.42 -13.73 14.54
CA ALA A 402 -27.71 -12.40 13.98
C ALA A 402 -28.30 -11.45 15.02
N GLY A 403 -27.68 -10.28 15.21
CA GLY A 403 -28.26 -9.20 16.03
C GLY A 403 -27.90 -9.16 17.52
N GLN A 404 -26.91 -9.93 18.00
CA GLN A 404 -26.39 -9.80 19.37
C GLN A 404 -25.15 -8.89 19.39
N GLN A 405 -25.25 -7.68 19.99
CA GLN A 405 -24.13 -6.73 20.09
C GLN A 405 -23.15 -7.03 21.25
N ASP A 406 -23.61 -7.75 22.29
CA ASP A 406 -22.83 -8.02 23.52
C ASP A 406 -21.62 -8.96 23.30
N THR A 407 -21.57 -9.63 22.14
CA THR A 407 -20.55 -10.63 21.83
C THR A 407 -19.20 -10.01 21.47
N PHE A 408 -19.13 -8.75 21.03
CA PHE A 408 -17.87 -8.10 20.65
C PHE A 408 -17.17 -7.37 21.80
N SER A 409 -17.57 -7.60 23.05
CA SER A 409 -17.03 -6.94 24.24
C SER A 409 -15.50 -7.12 24.39
N PHE A 410 -14.93 -8.23 23.93
CA PHE A 410 -13.48 -8.49 23.92
C PHE A 410 -12.67 -7.48 23.08
N LEU A 411 -13.28 -6.88 22.07
CA LEU A 411 -12.67 -5.82 21.24
C LEU A 411 -12.76 -4.43 21.90
N SER A 412 -13.57 -4.31 22.96
CA SER A 412 -13.87 -3.05 23.64
C SER A 412 -14.16 -1.87 22.69
N PRO A 413 -15.11 -2.00 21.72
CA PRO A 413 -15.34 -0.96 20.73
C PRO A 413 -15.82 0.33 21.40
N GLY A 414 -15.24 1.47 21.03
CA GLY A 414 -15.56 2.78 21.62
C GLY A 414 -14.72 3.16 22.85
N GLY A 415 -13.86 2.27 23.36
CA GLY A 415 -12.86 2.64 24.37
C GLY A 415 -11.80 3.59 23.81
N ALA A 416 -11.35 4.59 24.57
CA ALA A 416 -10.38 5.60 24.10
C ALA A 416 -9.07 4.99 23.58
N ALA A 417 -8.59 3.90 24.20
CA ALA A 417 -7.39 3.16 23.79
C ALA A 417 -7.68 1.98 22.83
N SER A 418 -8.94 1.73 22.48
CA SER A 418 -9.30 0.63 21.56
C SER A 418 -9.02 1.02 20.12
N ALA A 419 -8.50 0.06 19.34
CA ALA A 419 -8.41 0.16 17.88
C ALA A 419 -9.79 0.08 17.19
N TRP A 420 -10.84 -0.26 17.95
CA TRP A 420 -12.17 -0.57 17.45
C TRP A 420 -13.18 0.50 17.82
N GLU A 421 -14.09 0.78 16.90
CA GLU A 421 -15.31 1.55 17.12
C GLU A 421 -16.52 0.80 16.57
N TRP A 422 -17.72 1.19 16.98
CA TRP A 422 -18.93 0.61 16.42
C TRP A 422 -19.23 1.21 15.06
N GLY A 423 -19.39 0.36 14.06
CA GLY A 423 -19.84 0.72 12.73
C GLY A 423 -20.94 -0.22 12.24
N SER A 424 -21.22 -0.16 10.95
CA SER A 424 -22.17 -1.03 10.28
C SER A 424 -21.56 -1.66 9.04
N ALA A 425 -21.76 -2.96 8.89
CA ALA A 425 -21.32 -3.80 7.80
C ALA A 425 -22.48 -4.30 6.94
N ASP A 426 -22.62 -3.86 5.68
CA ASP A 426 -23.43 -4.59 4.69
C ASP A 426 -22.64 -5.81 4.22
N ILE A 427 -23.09 -6.96 4.69
CA ILE A 427 -22.47 -8.24 4.38
C ILE A 427 -23.43 -8.99 3.47
N THR A 428 -22.95 -9.36 2.29
CA THR A 428 -23.70 -10.16 1.32
C THR A 428 -24.35 -11.37 2.01
N GLY A 429 -25.68 -11.51 1.89
CA GLY A 429 -26.44 -12.59 2.53
C GLY A 429 -26.85 -12.38 4.00
N LEU A 430 -26.34 -11.34 4.68
CA LEU A 430 -26.74 -10.96 6.05
C LEU A 430 -27.35 -9.55 6.13
N GLY A 431 -27.21 -8.75 5.07
CA GLY A 431 -27.63 -7.34 5.05
C GLY A 431 -26.75 -6.48 5.96
N THR A 432 -27.26 -5.33 6.36
CA THR A 432 -26.54 -4.40 7.24
C THR A 432 -26.56 -4.88 8.69
N VAL A 433 -25.39 -5.25 9.22
CA VAL A 433 -25.19 -5.71 10.60
C VAL A 433 -24.31 -4.72 11.36
N ALA A 434 -24.63 -4.43 12.62
CA ALA A 434 -23.76 -3.65 13.49
C ALA A 434 -22.53 -4.48 13.89
N VAL A 435 -21.33 -4.02 13.52
CA VAL A 435 -20.07 -4.73 13.82
C VAL A 435 -18.98 -3.75 14.24
N PRO A 436 -17.98 -4.20 15.01
CA PRO A 436 -16.79 -3.40 15.28
C PRO A 436 -16.00 -3.16 14.00
N VAL A 437 -15.63 -1.91 13.75
CA VAL A 437 -14.76 -1.49 12.63
C VAL A 437 -13.51 -0.83 13.19
N LEU A 438 -12.47 -0.78 12.37
CA LEU A 438 -11.18 -0.25 12.77
C LEU A 438 -11.16 1.28 12.68
N LYS A 439 -10.81 1.95 13.77
CA LYS A 439 -10.78 3.43 13.86
C LYS A 439 -9.82 4.11 12.88
N VAL A 440 -8.80 3.39 12.42
CA VAL A 440 -7.86 3.95 11.44
C VAL A 440 -8.52 4.22 10.08
N PHE A 441 -9.71 3.67 9.85
CA PHE A 441 -10.50 3.89 8.64
C PHE A 441 -11.68 4.87 8.86
N SER A 442 -11.84 5.44 10.06
CA SER A 442 -12.89 6.41 10.38
C SER A 442 -12.73 7.68 9.54
N GLY A 443 -13.70 8.00 8.69
CA GLY A 443 -13.69 9.19 7.83
C GLY A 443 -13.36 8.93 6.35
N HIS A 444 -13.06 7.68 5.99
CA HIS A 444 -13.03 7.24 4.59
C HIS A 444 -14.40 6.63 4.21
N PRO A 445 -14.86 6.76 2.94
CA PRO A 445 -16.21 6.40 2.50
C PRO A 445 -16.54 4.89 2.54
N TYR A 446 -15.67 4.07 3.14
CA TYR A 446 -15.91 2.65 3.38
C TYR A 446 -16.83 2.43 4.58
N THR A 447 -17.97 3.12 4.60
CA THR A 447 -19.15 2.48 5.12
C THR A 447 -19.39 1.28 4.22
N LEU A 448 -19.39 0.09 4.81
CA LEU A 448 -19.69 -1.17 4.15
C LEU A 448 -21.10 -1.11 3.54
N SER A 449 -21.25 -0.46 2.40
CA SER A 449 -22.49 -0.35 1.65
C SER A 449 -22.09 -0.55 0.19
N GLY A 450 -22.45 -1.71 -0.38
CA GLY A 450 -22.30 -1.95 -1.81
C GLY A 450 -21.12 -2.84 -2.27
N VAL A 451 -20.54 -3.70 -1.42
CA VAL A 451 -19.64 -4.75 -1.91
C VAL A 451 -20.47 -5.90 -2.51
N ASN A 452 -21.02 -5.66 -3.71
CA ASN A 452 -21.65 -6.70 -4.50
C ASN A 452 -20.58 -7.63 -5.09
N ALA A 453 -20.91 -8.93 -5.12
CA ALA A 453 -20.08 -10.03 -5.61
C ALA A 453 -19.62 -9.87 -7.06
#